data_AF-A0A7J7EFT0-F1
#
_entry.id   AF-A0A7J7EFT0-F1
#
_cell.length_a   1.000
_cell.length_b   1.000
_cell.length_c   1.000
_cell.angle_alpha   90.00
_cell.angle_beta   90.00
_cell.angle_gamma   90.00
#
_symmetry.space_group_name_H-M   'P 1'
#
loop_
_entity.id
_entity.type
_entity.pdbx_description
1 polymer ?
#
loop_
_entity_poly.entity_id
_entity_poly.type
_entity_poly.pdbx_seq_one_letter_code
_entity_poly.pdbx_strand_id
1 'polypeptide(L)'
;MVDMGGLDNLIANTAYLQARKTSEGDSRELQRRRRGLMLPGPQSCAEIRRALPRDFHGLCEQQPIGRRLFRDFLATVPPYQEAVAFLEEAQGWELAEEGPDKDSTLRGLVAACAAAPAPERPHPFLSPALATRCQAATSDEERAGLVALAKAEAMAFLQDQPFRDFLASPFYDKFLQWKVFEMRPVSDSYFTEFRVLGKGGFGEVCAVQVRNTGKMYACKKLDKKRLKKKNGEKMALSEKEILERISSPFIVSLAYAFESKSHLCLVMSLMNGGDLKFHIYSVGTRGLPMSRVVFYSAQMTCGVLHLHSLGIVYRDMKPENVLLDDLGNCRLSDLGLAVQIQDGKPITQR
;
A
#
# COMPACT_ATOMS: atom_id res chain seq x y z
N MET A 1 34.78 -28.33 -21.50
CA MET A 1 33.47 -28.50 -20.84
C MET A 1 32.99 -27.10 -20.50
N VAL A 2 31.99 -26.57 -21.20
CA VAL A 2 31.42 -25.26 -20.87
C VAL A 2 30.71 -25.40 -19.53
N ASP A 3 31.02 -24.53 -18.56
CA ASP A 3 30.33 -24.49 -17.26
C ASP A 3 28.86 -24.11 -17.49
N MET A 4 28.03 -25.12 -17.66
CA MET A 4 26.59 -24.98 -17.91
C MET A 4 25.90 -24.20 -16.78
N GLY A 5 26.39 -24.32 -15.53
CA GLY A 5 25.86 -23.56 -14.40
C GLY A 5 26.18 -22.06 -14.48
N GLY A 6 27.35 -21.69 -15.00
CA GLY A 6 27.71 -20.30 -15.26
C GLY A 6 26.85 -19.67 -16.36
N LEU A 7 26.59 -20.41 -17.44
CA LEU A 7 25.77 -19.94 -18.56
C LEU A 7 24.30 -19.76 -18.16
N ASP A 8 23.72 -20.72 -17.44
CA ASP A 8 22.33 -20.64 -16.96
C ASP A 8 22.12 -19.45 -16.03
N ASN A 9 23.06 -19.18 -15.13
CA ASN A 9 23.03 -18.01 -14.26
C ASN A 9 23.12 -16.69 -15.05
N LEU A 10 23.98 -16.62 -16.07
CA LEU A 10 24.10 -15.45 -16.93
C LEU A 10 22.81 -15.19 -17.71
N ILE A 11 22.21 -16.24 -18.28
CA ILE A 11 20.93 -16.15 -18.99
C ILE A 11 19.83 -15.66 -18.05
N ALA A 12 19.69 -16.27 -16.87
CA ALA A 12 18.68 -15.89 -15.88
C ALA A 12 18.85 -14.44 -15.41
N ASN A 13 20.09 -14.00 -15.17
CA ASN A 13 20.40 -12.62 -14.79
C ASN A 13 20.11 -11.63 -15.93
N THR A 14 20.43 -12.00 -17.17
CA THR A 14 20.19 -11.14 -18.34
C THR A 14 18.69 -10.96 -18.57
N ALA A 15 17.92 -12.06 -18.54
CA ALA A 15 16.46 -12.03 -18.64
C ALA A 15 15.82 -11.21 -17.51
N TYR A 16 16.33 -11.35 -16.28
CA TYR A 16 15.89 -10.57 -15.13
C TYR A 16 16.16 -9.07 -15.30
N LEU A 17 17.36 -8.69 -15.74
CA LEU A 17 17.70 -7.28 -15.97
C LEU A 17 16.89 -6.68 -17.13
N GLN A 18 16.59 -7.45 -18.16
CA GLN A 18 15.68 -7.03 -19.24
C GLN A 18 14.26 -6.80 -18.72
N ALA A 19 13.72 -7.72 -17.91
CA ALA A 19 12.40 -7.57 -17.31
C ALA A 19 12.31 -6.40 -16.31
N ARG A 20 13.43 -6.02 -15.68
CA ARG A 20 13.54 -4.85 -14.79
C ARG A 20 13.55 -3.51 -15.50
N LYS A 21 14.06 -3.44 -16.73
CA LYS A 21 13.99 -2.22 -17.54
C LYS A 21 12.51 -2.03 -17.87
N THR A 22 11.83 -1.30 -17.00
CA THR A 22 10.37 -1.16 -17.03
C THR A 22 9.92 -0.74 -18.41
N SER A 23 8.91 -1.48 -18.89
CA SER A 23 8.12 -1.24 -20.10
C SER A 23 7.31 0.08 -20.01
N GLU A 24 7.82 1.13 -19.36
CA GLU A 24 7.21 2.46 -19.43
C GLU A 24 7.29 3.04 -20.85
N GLY A 25 8.17 2.50 -21.71
CA GLY A 25 8.32 2.90 -23.11
C GLY A 25 7.61 2.01 -24.15
N ASP A 26 7.24 0.76 -23.86
CA ASP A 26 6.68 -0.15 -24.88
C ASP A 26 5.17 -0.38 -24.70
N SER A 27 4.41 0.68 -25.03
CA SER A 27 2.95 0.69 -25.03
C SER A 27 2.33 -0.51 -25.76
N ARG A 28 3.02 -1.07 -26.78
CA ARG A 28 2.52 -2.23 -27.54
C ARG A 28 2.58 -3.52 -26.74
N GLU A 29 3.63 -3.74 -25.96
CA GLU A 29 3.78 -4.92 -25.11
C GLU A 29 2.75 -4.91 -23.98
N LEU A 30 2.59 -3.76 -23.31
CA LEU A 30 1.56 -3.55 -22.29
C LEU A 30 0.15 -3.75 -22.86
N GLN A 31 -0.14 -3.21 -24.06
CA GLN A 31 -1.42 -3.43 -24.72
C GLN A 31 -1.66 -4.92 -25.00
N ARG A 32 -0.66 -5.67 -25.49
CA ARG A 32 -0.79 -7.12 -25.72
C ARG A 32 -1.09 -7.87 -24.42
N ARG A 33 -0.38 -7.58 -23.33
CA ARG A 33 -0.58 -8.21 -22.02
C ARG A 33 -1.97 -7.90 -21.43
N ARG A 34 -2.48 -6.68 -21.64
CA ARG A 34 -3.79 -6.23 -21.15
C ARG A 34 -4.98 -6.76 -21.94
N ARG A 35 -4.80 -7.31 -23.16
CA ARG A 35 -5.91 -7.91 -23.94
C ARG A 35 -6.62 -9.06 -23.19
N GLY A 36 -5.92 -9.73 -22.27
CA GLY A 36 -6.52 -10.75 -21.40
C GLY A 36 -7.25 -10.21 -20.16
N LEU A 37 -7.16 -8.92 -19.86
CA LEU A 37 -7.79 -8.29 -18.70
C LEU A 37 -9.18 -7.77 -19.07
N MET A 38 -10.14 -8.68 -19.20
CA MET A 38 -11.55 -8.32 -19.38
C MET A 38 -12.28 -8.32 -18.04
N LEU A 39 -12.88 -7.16 -17.73
CA LEU A 39 -13.78 -7.02 -16.59
C LEU A 39 -15.03 -7.89 -16.81
N PRO A 40 -15.53 -8.56 -15.77
CA PRO A 40 -16.74 -9.35 -15.87
C PRO A 40 -17.96 -8.46 -16.16
N GLY A 41 -19.00 -9.05 -16.77
CA GLY A 41 -20.25 -8.34 -17.02
C GLY A 41 -20.96 -7.92 -15.72
N PRO A 42 -21.84 -6.90 -15.74
CA PRO A 42 -22.53 -6.42 -14.55
C PRO A 42 -23.35 -7.50 -13.83
N GLN A 43 -23.87 -8.48 -14.57
CA GLN A 43 -24.65 -9.61 -14.01
C GLN A 43 -23.84 -10.45 -13.01
N SER A 44 -22.53 -10.59 -13.23
CA SER A 44 -21.62 -11.33 -12.33
C SER A 44 -21.35 -10.59 -11.01
N CYS A 45 -21.82 -9.34 -10.86
CA CYS A 45 -21.55 -8.52 -9.69
C CYS A 45 -22.67 -8.59 -8.62
N ALA A 46 -23.75 -9.34 -8.86
CA ALA A 46 -24.90 -9.37 -7.96
C ALA A 46 -24.57 -9.98 -6.58
N GLU A 47 -23.80 -11.07 -6.56
CA GLU A 47 -23.38 -11.74 -5.32
C GLU A 47 -22.47 -10.84 -4.50
N ILE A 48 -21.45 -10.26 -5.13
CA ILE A 48 -20.50 -9.40 -4.43
C ILE A 48 -21.16 -8.12 -3.90
N ARG A 49 -22.13 -7.55 -4.62
CA ARG A 49 -22.89 -6.39 -4.16
C ARG A 49 -23.61 -6.67 -2.83
N ARG A 50 -24.08 -7.90 -2.63
CA ARG A 50 -24.76 -8.32 -1.39
C ARG A 50 -23.77 -8.64 -0.28
N ALA A 51 -22.64 -9.24 -0.62
CA ALA A 51 -21.64 -9.70 0.36
C ALA A 51 -20.74 -8.58 0.89
N LEU A 52 -20.48 -7.54 0.08
CA LEU A 52 -19.50 -6.51 0.43
C LEU A 52 -20.09 -5.51 1.46
N PRO A 53 -19.40 -5.27 2.59
CA PRO A 53 -19.80 -4.24 3.54
C PRO A 53 -19.81 -2.85 2.89
N ARG A 54 -20.84 -2.05 3.20
CA ARG A 54 -20.98 -0.66 2.72
C ARG A 54 -20.26 0.31 3.68
N ASP A 55 -18.99 0.04 3.92
CA ASP A 55 -18.13 0.86 4.78
C ASP A 55 -17.39 1.90 3.93
N PHE A 56 -17.55 3.18 4.27
CA PHE A 56 -16.87 4.27 3.55
C PHE A 56 -15.36 4.14 3.66
N HIS A 57 -14.83 3.93 4.86
CA HIS A 57 -13.39 3.94 5.10
C HIS A 57 -12.70 2.82 4.30
N GLY A 58 -13.24 1.60 4.38
CA GLY A 58 -12.76 0.46 3.61
C GLY A 58 -12.86 0.67 2.10
N LEU A 59 -14.00 1.14 1.58
CA LEU A 59 -14.23 1.24 0.13
C LEU A 59 -13.55 2.44 -0.52
N CYS A 60 -13.63 3.61 0.11
CA CYS A 60 -13.30 4.89 -0.48
C CYS A 60 -11.97 5.47 0.03
N GLU A 61 -11.40 4.97 1.13
CA GLU A 61 -10.11 5.46 1.64
C GLU A 61 -9.00 4.40 1.56
N GLN A 62 -9.24 3.20 2.09
CA GLN A 62 -8.22 2.15 2.16
C GLN A 62 -7.94 1.50 0.81
N GLN A 63 -8.96 1.30 -0.02
CA GLN A 63 -8.84 0.57 -1.27
C GLN A 63 -8.51 1.51 -2.44
N PRO A 64 -7.34 1.37 -3.10
CA PRO A 64 -6.90 2.36 -4.10
C PRO A 64 -7.84 2.52 -5.29
N ILE A 65 -8.41 1.43 -5.81
CA ILE A 65 -9.35 1.48 -6.94
C ILE A 65 -10.68 2.12 -6.51
N GLY A 66 -11.17 1.78 -5.31
CA GLY A 66 -12.41 2.35 -4.77
C GLY A 66 -12.26 3.83 -4.48
N ARG A 67 -11.16 4.25 -3.83
CA ARG A 67 -10.77 5.65 -3.65
C ARG A 67 -10.69 6.40 -4.97
N ARG A 68 -10.06 5.81 -5.99
CA ARG A 68 -9.97 6.44 -7.32
C ARG A 68 -11.34 6.62 -7.96
N LEU A 69 -12.16 5.57 -8.00
CA LEU A 69 -13.49 5.62 -8.62
C LEU A 69 -14.45 6.55 -7.86
N PHE A 70 -14.34 6.61 -6.54
CA PHE A 70 -15.09 7.56 -5.73
C PHE A 70 -14.69 9.00 -6.08
N ARG A 71 -13.39 9.30 -6.17
CA ARG A 71 -12.92 10.63 -6.58
C ARG A 71 -13.33 11.00 -8.01
N ASP A 72 -13.23 10.05 -8.94
CA ASP A 72 -13.69 10.26 -10.32
C ASP A 72 -15.21 10.55 -10.35
N PHE A 73 -16.00 9.91 -9.47
CA PHE A 73 -17.43 10.20 -9.29
C PHE A 73 -17.67 11.60 -8.70
N LEU A 74 -17.01 11.96 -7.59
CA LEU A 74 -17.18 13.26 -6.94
C LEU A 74 -16.85 14.43 -7.89
N ALA A 75 -15.88 14.24 -8.79
CA ALA A 75 -15.54 15.22 -9.83
C ALA A 75 -16.66 15.47 -10.85
N THR A 76 -17.69 14.63 -10.91
CA THR A 76 -18.85 14.83 -11.80
C THR A 76 -19.94 15.70 -11.18
N VAL A 77 -19.87 15.98 -9.88
CA VAL A 77 -20.89 16.70 -9.12
C VAL A 77 -20.25 17.94 -8.46
N PRO A 78 -20.55 19.18 -8.91
CA PRO A 78 -19.83 20.37 -8.45
C PRO A 78 -19.78 20.57 -6.92
N PRO A 79 -20.89 20.40 -6.17
CA PRO A 79 -20.85 20.49 -4.70
C PRO A 79 -19.86 19.51 -4.03
N TYR A 80 -19.67 18.33 -4.62
CA TYR A 80 -18.77 17.30 -4.09
C TYR A 80 -17.33 17.61 -4.42
N GLN A 81 -17.09 18.16 -5.60
CA GLN A 81 -15.77 18.64 -6.02
C GLN A 81 -15.25 19.76 -5.11
N GLU A 82 -16.12 20.68 -4.67
CA GLU A 82 -15.75 21.74 -3.72
C GLU A 82 -15.24 21.17 -2.38
N ALA A 83 -15.92 20.15 -1.84
CA ALA A 83 -15.49 19.46 -0.62
C ALA A 83 -14.14 18.74 -0.79
N VAL A 84 -13.93 18.07 -1.93
CA VAL A 84 -12.66 17.39 -2.23
C VAL A 84 -11.52 18.39 -2.35
N ALA A 85 -11.73 19.48 -3.10
CA ALA A 85 -10.71 20.50 -3.30
C ALA A 85 -10.24 21.10 -1.97
N PHE A 86 -11.20 21.42 -1.07
CA PHE A 86 -10.90 21.89 0.28
C PHE A 86 -10.05 20.88 1.07
N LEU A 87 -10.43 19.59 1.07
CA LEU A 87 -9.68 18.55 1.78
C LEU A 87 -8.25 18.38 1.24
N GLU A 88 -8.06 18.50 -0.07
CA GLU A 88 -6.73 18.40 -0.70
C GLU A 88 -5.84 19.59 -0.36
N GLU A 89 -6.38 20.80 -0.39
CA GLU A 89 -5.66 22.01 0.00
C GLU A 89 -5.28 21.95 1.48
N ALA A 90 -6.20 21.51 2.35
CA ALA A 90 -5.94 21.35 3.77
C ALA A 90 -4.89 20.25 4.06
N GLN A 91 -4.91 19.15 3.29
CA GLN A 91 -3.86 18.13 3.38
C GLN A 91 -2.50 18.66 2.89
N GLY A 92 -2.50 19.45 1.82
CA GLY A 92 -1.29 20.11 1.32
C GLY A 92 -0.67 21.04 2.35
N TRP A 93 -1.51 21.82 3.05
CA TRP A 93 -1.08 22.67 4.15
C TRP A 93 -0.46 21.91 5.32
N GLU A 94 -1.07 20.79 5.76
CA GLU A 94 -0.52 19.98 6.86
C GLU A 94 0.86 19.40 6.55
N LEU A 95 1.09 19.05 5.28
CA LEU A 95 2.34 18.48 4.79
C LEU A 95 3.37 19.52 4.36
N ALA A 96 3.01 20.81 4.33
CA ALA A 96 3.91 21.88 3.95
C ALA A 96 4.99 22.11 5.01
N GLU A 97 6.21 22.44 4.54
CA GLU A 97 7.29 22.90 5.40
C GLU A 97 6.90 24.20 6.11
N GLU A 98 7.43 24.40 7.32
CA GLU A 98 7.20 25.63 8.06
C GLU A 98 7.75 26.85 7.29
N GLY A 99 6.92 27.88 7.14
CA GLY A 99 7.29 29.06 6.37
C GLY A 99 6.10 29.94 5.99
N PRO A 100 6.36 31.09 5.35
CA PRO A 100 5.33 32.08 5.03
C PRO A 100 4.24 31.53 4.09
N ASP A 101 4.58 30.56 3.23
CA ASP A 101 3.63 29.91 2.32
C ASP A 101 2.60 29.05 3.08
N LYS A 102 3.03 28.39 4.17
CA LYS A 102 2.15 27.60 5.05
C LYS A 102 1.15 28.51 5.77
N ASP A 103 1.62 29.65 6.28
CA ASP A 103 0.76 30.65 6.94
C ASP A 103 -0.22 31.31 5.95
N SER A 104 0.24 31.58 4.73
CA SER A 104 -0.61 32.12 3.66
C SER A 104 -1.72 31.14 3.29
N THR A 105 -1.37 29.85 3.15
CA THR A 105 -2.33 28.78 2.85
C THR A 105 -3.35 28.61 3.98
N LEU A 106 -2.90 28.65 5.25
CA LEU A 106 -3.79 28.60 6.41
C LEU A 106 -4.83 29.73 6.38
N ARG A 107 -4.39 30.96 6.11
CA ARG A 107 -5.30 32.11 5.98
C ARG A 107 -6.27 31.94 4.80
N GLY A 108 -5.81 31.40 3.68
CA GLY A 108 -6.64 31.08 2.52
C GLY A 108 -7.74 30.06 2.84
N LEU A 109 -7.38 28.96 3.50
CA LEU A 109 -8.33 27.92 3.93
C LEU A 109 -9.40 28.46 4.87
N VAL A 110 -9.00 29.27 5.86
CA VAL A 110 -9.96 29.88 6.80
C VAL A 110 -10.85 30.91 6.08
N ALA A 111 -10.30 31.70 5.16
CA ALA A 111 -11.08 32.63 4.35
C ALA A 111 -12.12 31.91 3.48
N ALA A 112 -11.76 30.76 2.91
CA ALA A 112 -12.69 29.92 2.14
C ALA A 112 -13.81 29.32 3.02
N CYS A 113 -13.52 29.01 4.29
CA CYS A 113 -14.53 28.58 5.26
C CYS A 113 -15.42 29.74 5.75
N ALA A 114 -14.83 30.93 5.88
CA ALA A 114 -15.48 32.15 6.35
C ALA A 114 -16.32 32.83 5.26
N ALA A 115 -16.04 32.55 3.98
CA ALA A 115 -16.76 33.10 2.85
C ALA A 115 -18.26 32.78 3.00
N ALA A 116 -19.06 33.84 3.12
CA ALA A 116 -20.50 33.70 3.23
C ALA A 116 -21.00 32.98 1.98
N PRO A 117 -21.77 31.89 2.11
CA PRO A 117 -22.51 31.42 0.97
C PRO A 117 -23.37 32.56 0.44
N ALA A 118 -23.35 32.81 -0.86
CA ALA A 118 -24.35 33.69 -1.45
C ALA A 118 -25.73 33.18 -1.01
N PRO A 119 -26.75 34.06 -0.81
CA PRO A 119 -28.08 33.63 -0.39
C PRO A 119 -28.69 32.54 -1.30
N GLU A 120 -28.19 32.43 -2.53
CA GLU A 120 -28.60 31.45 -3.54
C GLU A 120 -27.74 30.16 -3.56
N ARG A 121 -26.65 30.07 -2.77
CA ARG A 121 -25.70 28.94 -2.81
C ARG A 121 -25.06 28.67 -1.43
N PRO A 122 -25.73 27.93 -0.52
CA PRO A 122 -25.19 27.52 0.78
C PRO A 122 -23.86 26.76 0.63
N HIS A 123 -23.00 26.85 1.66
CA HIS A 123 -21.70 26.15 1.67
C HIS A 123 -22.00 24.65 1.63
N PRO A 124 -21.46 23.88 0.67
CA PRO A 124 -21.96 22.53 0.41
C PRO A 124 -21.74 21.54 1.55
N PHE A 125 -20.77 21.79 2.43
CA PHE A 125 -20.36 20.85 3.47
C PHE A 125 -20.06 21.49 4.84
N LEU A 126 -20.05 22.81 4.97
CA LEU A 126 -19.76 23.49 6.24
C LEU A 126 -21.03 23.94 6.97
N SER A 127 -21.03 23.77 8.29
CA SER A 127 -22.08 24.28 9.16
C SER A 127 -22.02 25.82 9.27
N PRO A 128 -23.18 26.50 9.34
CA PRO A 128 -23.19 27.96 9.53
C PRO A 128 -22.44 28.43 10.78
N ALA A 129 -22.50 27.63 11.85
CA ALA A 129 -21.80 27.93 13.11
C ALA A 129 -20.28 27.91 12.94
N LEU A 130 -19.73 26.96 12.19
CA LEU A 130 -18.30 26.89 11.94
C LEU A 130 -17.84 28.04 11.04
N ALA A 131 -18.62 28.39 10.01
CA ALA A 131 -18.33 29.56 9.16
C ALA A 131 -18.24 30.87 9.97
N THR A 132 -19.17 31.09 10.91
CA THR A 132 -19.13 32.26 11.82
C THR A 132 -17.88 32.25 12.71
N ARG A 133 -17.45 31.09 13.20
CA ARG A 133 -16.22 30.96 14.00
C ARG A 133 -14.97 31.26 13.16
N CYS A 134 -14.93 30.82 11.91
CA CYS A 134 -13.86 31.16 10.97
C CYS A 134 -13.77 32.67 10.70
N GLN A 135 -14.90 33.37 10.65
CA GLN A 135 -14.92 34.84 10.52
C GLN A 135 -14.36 35.56 11.76
N ALA A 136 -14.55 34.99 12.95
CA ALA A 136 -14.12 35.57 14.21
C ALA A 136 -12.67 35.20 14.61
N ALA A 137 -12.00 34.32 13.86
CA ALA A 137 -10.70 33.75 14.22
C ALA A 137 -9.57 34.79 14.22
N THR A 138 -8.86 34.93 15.34
CA THR A 138 -7.86 35.99 15.53
C THR A 138 -6.42 35.48 15.50
N SER A 139 -6.16 34.28 16.04
CA SER A 139 -4.82 33.68 16.13
C SER A 139 -4.60 32.55 15.13
N ASP A 140 -3.35 32.25 14.78
CA ASP A 140 -3.03 31.15 13.86
C ASP A 140 -3.28 29.77 14.46
N GLU A 141 -3.14 29.62 15.79
CA GLU A 141 -3.49 28.38 16.50
C GLU A 141 -5.00 28.10 16.45
N GLU A 142 -5.82 29.14 16.62
CA GLU A 142 -7.27 29.03 16.48
C GLU A 142 -7.65 28.67 15.03
N ARG A 143 -7.01 29.31 14.04
CA ARG A 143 -7.20 29.01 12.62
C ARG A 143 -6.87 27.56 12.30
N ALA A 144 -5.75 27.04 12.78
CA ALA A 144 -5.36 25.65 12.59
C ALA A 144 -6.40 24.68 13.17
N GLY A 145 -6.89 24.97 14.39
CA GLY A 145 -7.96 24.19 15.02
C GLY A 145 -9.28 24.23 14.23
N LEU A 146 -9.64 25.38 13.65
CA LEU A 146 -10.84 25.53 12.83
C LEU A 146 -10.73 24.79 11.50
N VAL A 147 -9.56 24.80 10.84
CA VAL A 147 -9.31 24.00 9.64
C VAL A 147 -9.48 22.50 9.95
N ALA A 148 -8.98 22.02 11.09
CA ALA A 148 -9.17 20.63 11.50
C ALA A 148 -10.66 20.27 11.67
N LEU A 149 -11.46 21.16 12.26
CA LEU A 149 -12.93 20.98 12.37
C LEU A 149 -13.60 20.99 11.00
N ALA A 150 -13.22 21.93 10.12
CA ALA A 150 -13.76 22.02 8.76
C ALA A 150 -13.45 20.77 7.94
N LYS A 151 -12.24 20.20 8.09
CA LYS A 151 -11.90 18.89 7.49
C LYS A 151 -12.81 17.78 8.01
N ALA A 152 -13.12 17.75 9.30
CA ALA A 152 -14.01 16.76 9.89
C ALA A 152 -15.43 16.89 9.34
N GLU A 153 -15.98 18.10 9.22
CA GLU A 153 -17.29 18.34 8.61
C GLU A 153 -17.30 17.98 7.11
N ALA A 154 -16.27 18.36 6.35
CA ALA A 154 -16.13 18.00 4.94
C ALA A 154 -16.06 16.48 4.73
N MET A 155 -15.33 15.77 5.59
CA MET A 155 -15.26 14.31 5.55
C MET A 155 -16.60 13.67 5.94
N ALA A 156 -17.26 14.17 6.99
CA ALA A 156 -18.59 13.68 7.40
C ALA A 156 -19.63 13.89 6.29
N PHE A 157 -19.57 15.03 5.59
CA PHE A 157 -20.38 15.28 4.40
C PHE A 157 -20.12 14.21 3.33
N LEU A 158 -18.86 13.96 2.95
CA LEU A 158 -18.52 12.94 1.94
C LEU A 158 -18.94 11.51 2.34
N GLN A 159 -18.99 11.21 3.64
CA GLN A 159 -19.39 9.92 4.21
C GLN A 159 -20.90 9.67 4.15
N ASP A 160 -21.74 10.70 4.02
CA ASP A 160 -23.20 10.56 3.99
C ASP A 160 -23.75 10.59 2.55
N GLN A 161 -24.38 11.68 2.12
CA GLN A 161 -25.08 11.75 0.84
C GLN A 161 -24.19 11.42 -0.39
N PRO A 162 -22.97 11.97 -0.54
CA PRO A 162 -22.09 11.67 -1.66
C PRO A 162 -21.69 10.19 -1.71
N PHE A 163 -21.49 9.54 -0.56
CA PHE A 163 -21.22 8.11 -0.52
C PHE A 163 -22.46 7.29 -0.94
N ARG A 164 -23.66 7.66 -0.49
CA ARG A 164 -24.91 7.00 -0.92
C ARG A 164 -25.11 7.10 -2.43
N ASP A 165 -24.86 8.29 -2.99
CA ASP A 165 -24.96 8.53 -4.42
C ASP A 165 -23.90 7.73 -5.20
N PHE A 166 -22.67 7.66 -4.68
CA PHE A 166 -21.63 6.82 -5.26
C PHE A 166 -22.08 5.35 -5.34
N LEU A 167 -22.63 4.79 -4.26
CA LEU A 167 -23.13 3.41 -4.21
C LEU A 167 -24.27 3.14 -5.20
N ALA A 168 -25.03 4.17 -5.58
CA ALA A 168 -26.08 4.12 -6.59
C ALA A 168 -25.56 4.42 -8.02
N SER A 169 -24.30 4.84 -8.17
CA SER A 169 -23.74 5.28 -9.45
C SER A 169 -23.10 4.15 -10.26
N PRO A 170 -22.95 4.32 -11.60
CA PRO A 170 -22.18 3.41 -12.44
C PRO A 170 -20.69 3.26 -12.04
N PHE A 171 -20.13 4.21 -11.28
CA PHE A 171 -18.76 4.10 -10.78
C PHE A 171 -18.63 2.98 -9.75
N TYR A 172 -19.63 2.79 -8.89
CA TYR A 172 -19.65 1.68 -7.95
C TYR A 172 -19.87 0.34 -8.67
N ASP A 173 -20.69 0.30 -9.72
CA ASP A 173 -20.84 -0.89 -10.56
C ASP A 173 -19.49 -1.32 -11.14
N LYS A 174 -18.71 -0.35 -11.64
CA LYS A 174 -17.36 -0.58 -12.15
C LYS A 174 -16.39 -1.04 -11.05
N PHE A 175 -16.52 -0.49 -9.84
CA PHE A 175 -15.75 -0.97 -8.69
C PHE A 175 -16.05 -2.45 -8.38
N LEU A 176 -17.31 -2.86 -8.41
CA LEU A 176 -17.70 -4.26 -8.19
C LEU A 176 -17.15 -5.17 -9.28
N GLN A 177 -17.09 -4.74 -10.54
CA GLN A 177 -16.43 -5.50 -11.60
C GLN A 177 -14.95 -5.74 -11.30
N TRP A 178 -14.24 -4.70 -10.82
CA TRP A 178 -12.84 -4.83 -10.38
C TRP A 178 -12.70 -5.80 -9.20
N LYS A 179 -13.66 -5.79 -8.28
CA LYS A 179 -13.65 -6.71 -7.15
C LYS A 179 -13.89 -8.16 -7.52
N VAL A 180 -14.83 -8.43 -8.43
CA VAL A 180 -15.00 -9.78 -8.99
C VAL A 180 -13.73 -10.22 -9.73
N PHE A 181 -13.07 -9.30 -10.45
CA PHE A 181 -11.80 -9.59 -11.10
C PHE A 181 -10.69 -9.93 -10.10
N GLU A 182 -10.58 -9.19 -8.99
CA GLU A 182 -9.61 -9.40 -7.90
C GLU A 182 -9.77 -10.77 -7.24
N MET A 183 -11.02 -11.25 -7.06
CA MET A 183 -11.31 -12.53 -6.41
C MET A 183 -11.08 -13.78 -7.29
N ARG A 184 -10.61 -13.61 -8.53
CA ARG A 184 -10.32 -14.76 -9.40
C ARG A 184 -9.20 -15.62 -8.82
N PRO A 185 -9.28 -16.96 -8.93
CA PRO A 185 -8.23 -17.84 -8.42
C PRO A 185 -6.86 -17.52 -9.01
N VAL A 186 -5.84 -17.49 -8.15
CA VAL A 186 -4.45 -17.26 -8.53
C VAL A 186 -3.68 -18.57 -8.47
N SER A 187 -2.85 -18.83 -9.49
CA SER A 187 -1.98 -20.01 -9.57
C SER A 187 -0.61 -19.64 -10.12
N ASP A 188 0.30 -20.60 -10.18
CA ASP A 188 1.64 -20.45 -10.78
C ASP A 188 1.58 -19.94 -12.23
N SER A 189 0.53 -20.28 -12.98
CA SER A 189 0.31 -19.81 -14.36
C SER A 189 0.23 -18.28 -14.50
N TYR A 190 -0.08 -17.54 -13.43
CA TYR A 190 -0.14 -16.07 -13.43
C TYR A 190 1.25 -15.42 -13.49
N PHE A 191 2.30 -16.18 -13.22
CA PHE A 191 3.64 -15.68 -13.00
C PHE A 191 4.63 -16.23 -14.04
N THR A 192 5.65 -15.43 -14.32
CA THR A 192 6.88 -15.87 -14.97
C THR A 192 7.98 -15.81 -13.92
N GLU A 193 8.61 -16.95 -13.63
CA GLU A 193 9.72 -17.04 -12.68
C GLU A 193 11.05 -16.71 -13.39
N PHE A 194 11.93 -16.00 -12.69
CA PHE A 194 13.26 -15.61 -13.17
C PHE A 194 14.33 -16.30 -12.33
N ARG A 195 15.10 -15.53 -11.56
CA ARG A 195 16.25 -16.02 -10.77
C ARG A 195 15.90 -16.17 -9.31
N VAL A 196 16.66 -17.02 -8.62
CA VAL A 196 16.68 -17.08 -7.14
C VAL A 196 17.36 -15.83 -6.59
N LEU A 197 16.71 -15.19 -5.61
CA LEU A 197 17.18 -14.02 -4.87
C LEU A 197 17.80 -14.41 -3.53
N GLY A 198 17.31 -15.49 -2.91
CA GLY A 198 17.81 -15.98 -1.63
C GLY A 198 17.31 -17.38 -1.31
N LYS A 199 17.99 -18.07 -0.40
CA LYS A 199 17.61 -19.40 0.08
C LYS A 199 17.34 -19.35 1.59
N GLY A 200 16.26 -19.97 2.02
CA GLY A 200 15.78 -19.95 3.40
C GLY A 200 15.57 -21.33 4.02
N GLY A 201 15.18 -21.32 5.30
CA GLY A 201 15.01 -22.53 6.12
C GLY A 201 13.95 -23.52 5.61
N PHE A 202 12.98 -23.04 4.83
CA PHE A 202 11.86 -23.82 4.28
C PHE A 202 11.80 -23.84 2.75
N GLY A 203 12.68 -23.12 2.05
CA GLY A 203 12.64 -23.05 0.59
C GLY A 203 13.53 -21.94 0.05
N GLU A 204 13.03 -21.20 -0.93
CA GLU A 204 13.78 -20.16 -1.63
C GLU A 204 12.89 -18.96 -1.96
N VAL A 205 13.51 -17.83 -2.27
CA VAL A 205 12.86 -16.63 -2.77
C VAL A 205 13.32 -16.43 -4.20
N CYS A 206 12.41 -16.30 -5.16
CA CYS A 206 12.73 -16.01 -6.56
C CYS A 206 12.09 -14.70 -7.02
N ALA A 207 12.67 -14.07 -8.03
CA ALA A 207 12.04 -12.96 -8.73
C ALA A 207 10.96 -13.51 -9.66
N VAL A 208 9.77 -12.89 -9.65
CA VAL A 208 8.65 -13.25 -10.51
C VAL A 208 8.04 -12.01 -11.17
N GLN A 209 7.43 -12.18 -12.34
CA GLN A 209 6.65 -11.14 -13.02
C GLN A 209 5.21 -11.60 -13.17
N VAL A 210 4.25 -10.74 -12.84
CA VAL A 210 2.83 -10.98 -13.17
C VAL A 210 2.68 -10.84 -14.69
N ARG A 211 2.25 -11.91 -15.37
CA ARG A 211 2.21 -11.95 -16.84
C ARG A 211 1.36 -10.83 -17.46
N ASN A 212 0.19 -10.58 -16.89
CA ASN A 212 -0.79 -9.63 -17.43
C ASN A 212 -0.44 -8.16 -17.19
N THR A 213 0.34 -7.85 -16.14
CA THR A 213 0.68 -6.46 -15.78
C THR A 213 2.14 -6.12 -16.04
N GLY A 214 3.01 -7.11 -16.19
CA GLY A 214 4.46 -6.92 -16.28
C GLY A 214 5.12 -6.52 -14.95
N LYS A 215 4.36 -6.43 -13.85
CA LYS A 215 4.89 -5.97 -12.57
C LYS A 215 5.76 -7.05 -11.92
N MET A 216 6.93 -6.64 -11.47
CA MET A 216 7.91 -7.50 -10.80
C MET A 216 7.63 -7.62 -9.30
N TYR A 217 7.85 -8.82 -8.76
CA TYR A 217 7.67 -9.18 -7.35
C TYR A 217 8.76 -10.18 -6.92
N ALA A 218 8.87 -10.40 -5.61
CA ALA A 218 9.56 -11.54 -5.04
C ALA A 218 8.54 -12.62 -4.66
N CYS A 219 8.85 -13.89 -4.89
CA CYS A 219 8.01 -15.02 -4.49
C CYS A 219 8.77 -15.90 -3.51
N LYS A 220 8.34 -15.89 -2.24
CA LYS A 220 8.84 -16.79 -1.19
C LYS A 220 8.12 -18.12 -1.35
N LYS A 221 8.84 -19.14 -1.82
CA LYS A 221 8.37 -20.51 -2.06
C LYS A 221 8.75 -21.37 -0.86
N LEU A 222 7.76 -21.86 -0.13
CA LEU A 222 7.91 -22.73 1.03
C LEU A 222 7.59 -24.17 0.64
N ASP A 223 8.56 -25.08 0.70
CA ASP A 223 8.37 -26.49 0.33
C ASP A 223 7.48 -27.20 1.36
N LYS A 224 6.39 -27.80 0.88
CA LYS A 224 5.37 -28.45 1.73
C LYS A 224 5.93 -29.62 2.54
N LYS A 225 6.88 -30.39 1.98
CA LYS A 225 7.50 -31.52 2.69
C LYS A 225 8.43 -31.02 3.79
N ARG A 226 9.21 -29.95 3.54
CA ARG A 226 10.11 -29.31 4.51
C ARG A 226 9.33 -28.64 5.63
N LEU A 227 8.20 -27.97 5.32
CA LEU A 227 7.29 -27.41 6.33
C LEU A 227 6.80 -28.51 7.27
N LYS A 228 6.24 -29.60 6.71
CA LYS A 228 5.74 -30.74 7.50
C LYS A 228 6.82 -31.39 8.34
N LYS A 229 8.02 -31.60 7.77
CA LYS A 229 9.16 -32.22 8.49
C LYS A 229 9.61 -31.40 9.71
N LYS A 230 9.48 -30.07 9.65
CA LYS A 230 9.95 -29.13 10.67
C LYS A 230 8.82 -28.55 11.54
N ASN A 231 7.58 -29.03 11.39
CA ASN A 231 6.40 -28.48 12.06
C ASN A 231 6.22 -26.97 11.84
N GLY A 232 6.53 -26.49 10.63
CA GLY A 232 6.54 -25.06 10.27
C GLY A 232 5.21 -24.50 9.78
N GLU A 233 4.13 -25.29 9.74
CA GLU A 233 2.86 -24.91 9.14
C GLU A 233 2.22 -23.70 9.84
N LYS A 234 2.21 -23.69 11.18
CA LYS A 234 1.69 -22.56 11.98
C LYS A 234 2.48 -21.28 11.74
N MET A 235 3.79 -21.41 11.61
CA MET A 235 4.69 -20.28 11.33
C MET A 235 4.39 -19.67 9.95
N ALA A 236 4.25 -20.52 8.92
CA ALA A 236 3.93 -20.07 7.56
C ALA A 236 2.54 -19.40 7.47
N LEU A 237 1.54 -19.96 8.16
CA LEU A 237 0.20 -19.36 8.20
C LEU A 237 0.22 -18.01 8.94
N SER A 238 0.88 -17.95 10.10
CA SER A 238 1.03 -16.72 10.88
C SER A 238 1.73 -15.62 10.07
N GLU A 239 2.79 -15.95 9.33
CA GLU A 239 3.47 -14.99 8.46
C GLU A 239 2.53 -14.42 7.40
N LYS A 240 1.73 -15.29 6.74
CA LYS A 240 0.75 -14.86 5.74
C LYS A 240 -0.31 -13.94 6.32
N GLU A 241 -0.89 -14.29 7.47
CA GLU A 241 -1.97 -13.53 8.12
C GLU A 241 -1.48 -12.16 8.61
N ILE A 242 -0.26 -12.10 9.14
CA ILE A 242 0.38 -10.84 9.54
C ILE A 242 0.61 -9.96 8.31
N LEU A 243 1.23 -10.50 7.26
CA LEU A 243 1.52 -9.76 6.03
C LEU A 243 0.26 -9.23 5.32
N GLU A 244 -0.87 -9.94 5.40
CA GLU A 244 -2.15 -9.52 4.83
C GLU A 244 -2.75 -8.29 5.53
N ARG A 245 -2.47 -8.09 6.82
CA ARG A 245 -2.97 -6.96 7.61
C ARG A 245 -2.09 -5.72 7.53
N ILE A 246 -0.84 -5.88 7.09
CA ILE A 246 0.15 -4.80 7.08
C ILE A 246 0.03 -3.98 5.79
N SER A 247 -0.24 -2.69 5.95
CA SER A 247 -0.09 -1.68 4.90
C SER A 247 0.84 -0.58 5.37
N SER A 248 2.15 -0.74 5.10
CA SER A 248 3.19 0.24 5.47
C SER A 248 4.22 0.39 4.35
N PRO A 249 4.69 1.62 4.06
CA PRO A 249 5.78 1.83 3.11
C PRO A 249 7.13 1.29 3.63
N PHE A 250 7.26 0.98 4.91
CA PHE A 250 8.50 0.53 5.56
C PHE A 250 8.52 -0.98 5.86
N ILE A 251 7.54 -1.73 5.33
CA ILE A 251 7.45 -3.19 5.45
C ILE A 251 7.13 -3.74 4.06
N VAL A 252 7.68 -4.92 3.72
CA VAL A 252 7.31 -5.60 2.48
C VAL A 252 5.82 -5.93 2.49
N SER A 253 5.13 -5.66 1.37
CA SER A 253 3.69 -5.89 1.26
C SER A 253 3.43 -7.21 0.54
N LEU A 254 2.48 -7.99 1.03
CA LEU A 254 1.97 -9.18 0.33
C LEU A 254 0.98 -8.74 -0.75
N ALA A 255 1.17 -9.26 -1.96
CA ALA A 255 0.27 -9.04 -3.09
C ALA A 255 -0.56 -10.29 -3.43
N TYR A 256 0.04 -11.48 -3.32
CA TYR A 256 -0.67 -12.74 -3.60
C TYR A 256 -0.21 -13.83 -2.65
N ALA A 257 -1.12 -14.72 -2.29
CA ALA A 257 -0.82 -16.00 -1.66
C ALA A 257 -1.50 -17.11 -2.46
N PHE A 258 -0.75 -18.13 -2.85
CA PHE A 258 -1.28 -19.28 -3.59
C PHE A 258 -0.48 -20.55 -3.25
N GLU A 259 -0.99 -21.71 -3.66
CA GLU A 259 -0.27 -22.97 -3.55
C GLU A 259 -0.02 -23.60 -4.91
N SER A 260 1.06 -24.38 -4.99
CA SER A 260 1.32 -25.31 -6.09
C SER A 260 1.29 -26.74 -5.57
N LYS A 261 1.59 -27.72 -6.43
CA LYS A 261 1.69 -29.13 -6.03
C LYS A 261 2.69 -29.35 -4.89
N SER A 262 3.79 -28.60 -4.85
CA SER A 262 4.90 -28.82 -3.92
C SER A 262 5.18 -27.65 -2.97
N HIS A 263 4.67 -26.44 -3.23
CA HIS A 263 5.01 -25.24 -2.46
C HIS A 263 3.78 -24.45 -2.01
N LEU A 264 3.92 -23.73 -0.89
CA LEU A 264 3.12 -22.54 -0.58
C LEU A 264 3.92 -21.31 -1.05
N CYS A 265 3.25 -20.35 -1.68
CA CYS A 265 3.89 -19.21 -2.33
C CYS A 265 3.33 -17.89 -1.77
N LEU A 266 4.23 -17.03 -1.28
CA LEU A 266 3.92 -15.66 -0.88
C LEU A 266 4.59 -14.70 -1.87
N VAL A 267 3.78 -13.98 -2.65
CA VAL A 267 4.26 -12.99 -3.63
C VAL A 267 4.22 -11.61 -2.98
N MET A 268 5.38 -11.01 -2.81
CA MET A 268 5.60 -9.79 -2.03
C MET A 268 6.43 -8.76 -2.78
N SER A 269 6.47 -7.53 -2.27
CA SER A 269 7.30 -6.44 -2.80
C SER A 269 8.72 -6.91 -3.13
N LEU A 270 9.18 -6.65 -4.36
CA LEU A 270 10.54 -6.92 -4.78
C LEU A 270 11.48 -5.81 -4.29
N MET A 271 12.51 -6.18 -3.55
CA MET A 271 13.50 -5.27 -2.99
C MET A 271 14.84 -5.47 -3.70
N ASN A 272 15.10 -4.64 -4.71
CA ASN A 272 16.20 -4.81 -5.66
C ASN A 272 17.58 -4.38 -5.13
N GLY A 273 17.61 -3.56 -4.08
CA GLY A 273 18.83 -3.03 -3.50
C GLY A 273 19.59 -4.00 -2.60
N GLY A 274 19.06 -5.21 -2.39
CA GLY A 274 19.64 -6.21 -1.48
C GLY A 274 19.41 -5.89 -0.01
N ASP A 275 20.01 -6.69 0.87
CA ASP A 275 19.89 -6.55 2.32
C ASP A 275 20.97 -5.64 2.93
N LEU A 276 20.68 -5.09 4.12
CA LEU A 276 21.57 -4.16 4.79
C LEU A 276 22.89 -4.83 5.25
N LYS A 277 22.91 -6.15 5.48
CA LYS A 277 24.15 -6.88 5.77
C LYS A 277 25.12 -6.76 4.60
N PHE A 278 24.69 -6.99 3.37
CA PHE A 278 25.53 -6.80 2.19
C PHE A 278 26.09 -5.37 2.14
N HIS A 279 25.26 -4.36 2.38
CA HIS A 279 25.70 -2.95 2.38
C HIS A 279 26.69 -2.61 3.51
N ILE A 280 26.57 -3.25 4.67
CA ILE A 280 27.48 -3.00 5.82
C ILE A 280 28.83 -3.69 5.62
N TYR A 281 28.86 -4.91 5.07
CA TYR A 281 30.06 -5.75 5.09
C TYR A 281 30.73 -5.93 3.73
N SER A 282 30.02 -5.71 2.62
CA SER A 282 30.50 -6.07 1.28
C SER A 282 30.58 -4.89 0.32
N VAL A 283 30.07 -3.71 0.70
CA VAL A 283 30.15 -2.49 -0.11
C VAL A 283 31.20 -1.55 0.47
N GLY A 284 32.33 -1.40 -0.23
CA GLY A 284 33.39 -0.47 0.15
C GLY A 284 33.97 -0.75 1.54
N THR A 285 34.17 0.31 2.33
CA THR A 285 34.66 0.19 3.71
C THR A 285 33.55 -0.31 4.62
N ARG A 286 33.86 -1.30 5.46
CA ARG A 286 32.92 -1.87 6.43
C ARG A 286 32.25 -0.79 7.28
N GLY A 287 30.92 -0.84 7.35
CA GLY A 287 30.08 0.11 8.08
C GLY A 287 29.27 1.01 7.15
N LEU A 288 28.54 1.95 7.75
CA LEU A 288 27.77 2.97 7.02
C LEU A 288 28.11 4.36 7.57
N PRO A 289 28.15 5.40 6.72
CA PRO A 289 28.22 6.78 7.18
C PRO A 289 27.06 7.10 8.11
N MET A 290 27.29 7.96 9.11
CA MET A 290 26.30 8.28 10.14
C MET A 290 24.97 8.80 9.55
N SER A 291 25.02 9.57 8.46
CA SER A 291 23.83 10.04 7.76
C SER A 291 22.94 8.89 7.25
N ARG A 292 23.53 7.82 6.68
CA ARG A 292 22.79 6.62 6.27
C ARG A 292 22.27 5.83 7.46
N VAL A 293 23.03 5.76 8.56
CA VAL A 293 22.59 5.11 9.80
C VAL A 293 21.34 5.78 10.34
N VAL A 294 21.34 7.12 10.45
CA VAL A 294 20.18 7.88 10.92
C VAL A 294 18.98 7.68 9.99
N PHE A 295 19.20 7.78 8.67
CA PHE A 295 18.14 7.63 7.67
C PHE A 295 17.47 6.24 7.74
N TYR A 296 18.24 5.16 7.75
CA TYR A 296 17.68 3.81 7.87
C TYR A 296 17.06 3.55 9.23
N SER A 297 17.65 4.07 10.31
CA SER A 297 17.08 3.93 11.65
C SER A 297 15.70 4.59 11.76
N ALA A 298 15.52 5.77 11.15
CA ALA A 298 14.23 6.43 11.10
C ALA A 298 13.19 5.58 10.35
N GLN A 299 13.53 5.08 9.15
CA GLN A 299 12.61 4.25 8.35
C GLN A 299 12.27 2.91 9.03
N MET A 300 13.27 2.22 9.62
CA MET A 300 13.05 1.01 10.41
C MET A 300 12.15 1.29 11.61
N THR A 301 12.34 2.42 12.29
CA THR A 301 11.51 2.84 13.43
C THR A 301 10.06 3.03 12.99
N CYS A 302 9.80 3.69 11.86
CA CYS A 302 8.45 3.82 11.32
C CYS A 302 7.80 2.46 11.00
N GLY A 303 8.57 1.51 10.46
CA GLY A 303 8.10 0.14 10.25
C GLY A 303 7.73 -0.58 11.55
N VAL A 304 8.57 -0.46 12.58
CA VAL A 304 8.30 -1.04 13.91
C VAL A 304 7.09 -0.39 14.57
N LEU A 305 6.97 0.94 14.53
CA LEU A 305 5.82 1.67 15.06
C LEU A 305 4.51 1.21 14.41
N HIS A 306 4.53 0.97 13.09
CA HIS A 306 3.36 0.44 12.38
C HIS A 306 3.00 -0.98 12.82
N LEU A 307 3.98 -1.86 13.05
CA LEU A 307 3.70 -3.19 13.61
C LEU A 307 3.12 -3.08 15.02
N HIS A 308 3.69 -2.22 15.85
CA HIS A 308 3.24 -2.02 17.23
C HIS A 308 1.84 -1.42 17.32
N SER A 309 1.46 -0.51 16.41
CA SER A 309 0.09 0.04 16.37
C SER A 309 -0.97 -1.02 16.02
N LEU A 310 -0.57 -2.10 15.34
CA LEU A 310 -1.39 -3.26 15.08
C LEU A 310 -1.30 -4.32 16.18
N GLY A 311 -0.56 -4.08 17.27
CA GLY A 311 -0.32 -5.06 18.32
C GLY A 311 0.55 -6.24 17.85
N ILE A 312 1.50 -6.02 16.94
CA ILE A 312 2.38 -7.05 16.39
C ILE A 312 3.82 -6.78 16.83
N VAL A 313 4.49 -7.78 17.40
CA VAL A 313 5.92 -7.71 17.74
C VAL A 313 6.74 -8.44 16.68
N TYR A 314 7.71 -7.75 16.08
CA TYR A 314 8.50 -8.28 14.95
C TYR A 314 9.46 -9.42 15.33
N ARG A 315 10.20 -9.27 16.44
CA ARG A 315 11.12 -10.26 17.04
C ARG A 315 12.32 -10.74 16.20
N ASP A 316 12.52 -10.29 14.98
CA ASP A 316 13.67 -10.70 14.13
C ASP A 316 14.38 -9.50 13.48
N MET A 317 14.66 -8.45 14.27
CA MET A 317 15.41 -7.28 13.81
C MET A 317 16.90 -7.62 13.63
N LYS A 318 17.35 -7.69 12.38
CA LYS A 318 18.75 -7.92 12.01
C LYS A 318 19.04 -7.36 10.59
N PRO A 319 20.30 -7.07 10.25
CA PRO A 319 20.66 -6.47 8.95
C PRO A 319 20.21 -7.29 7.73
N GLU A 320 20.13 -8.63 7.84
CA GLU A 320 19.64 -9.51 6.78
C GLU A 320 18.17 -9.26 6.39
N ASN A 321 17.34 -8.82 7.33
CA ASN A 321 15.90 -8.67 7.12
C ASN A 321 15.51 -7.21 6.76
N VAL A 322 16.48 -6.32 6.62
CA VAL A 322 16.26 -4.92 6.21
C VAL A 322 16.68 -4.81 4.75
N LEU A 323 15.70 -4.71 3.84
CA LEU A 323 15.92 -4.74 2.40
C LEU A 323 15.79 -3.34 1.79
N LEU A 324 16.58 -3.04 0.77
CA LEU A 324 16.54 -1.76 0.06
C LEU A 324 15.79 -1.87 -1.28
N ASP A 325 15.02 -0.84 -1.64
CA ASP A 325 14.41 -0.71 -2.96
C ASP A 325 15.32 0.03 -3.96
N ASP A 326 14.85 0.22 -5.20
CA ASP A 326 15.61 0.92 -6.25
C ASP A 326 15.86 2.40 -5.95
N LEU A 327 15.09 3.00 -5.03
CA LEU A 327 15.26 4.39 -4.58
C LEU A 327 16.15 4.50 -3.33
N GLY A 328 16.58 3.37 -2.77
CA GLY A 328 17.42 3.31 -1.58
C GLY A 328 16.66 3.42 -0.26
N ASN A 329 15.33 3.32 -0.26
CA ASN A 329 14.53 3.24 0.97
C ASN A 329 14.55 1.81 1.53
N CYS A 330 14.53 1.68 2.85
CA CYS A 330 14.51 0.38 3.49
C CYS A 330 13.10 -0.09 3.85
N ARG A 331 12.91 -1.41 3.81
CA ARG A 331 11.72 -2.09 4.32
C ARG A 331 12.10 -3.30 5.15
N LEU A 332 11.37 -3.51 6.24
CA LEU A 332 11.44 -4.74 7.02
C LEU A 332 10.83 -5.90 6.22
N SER A 333 11.43 -7.07 6.33
CA SER A 333 11.04 -8.31 5.64
C SER A 333 11.09 -9.52 6.58
N ASP A 334 10.66 -10.69 6.12
CA ASP A 334 10.67 -11.95 6.88
C ASP A 334 9.97 -11.87 8.25
N LEU A 335 8.62 -11.89 8.23
CA LEU A 335 7.80 -11.84 9.44
C LEU A 335 7.51 -13.23 10.02
N GLY A 336 8.30 -14.25 9.67
CA GLY A 336 8.11 -15.63 10.14
C GLY A 336 8.18 -15.78 11.67
N LEU A 337 8.89 -14.89 12.36
CA LEU A 337 8.97 -14.87 13.82
C LEU A 337 8.07 -13.80 14.47
N ALA A 338 7.34 -13.00 13.69
CA ALA A 338 6.45 -11.99 14.24
C ALA A 338 5.24 -12.62 14.95
N VAL A 339 4.73 -11.96 15.99
CA VAL A 339 3.58 -12.45 16.77
C VAL A 339 2.62 -11.31 17.05
N GLN A 340 1.32 -11.60 16.88
CA GLN A 340 0.22 -10.77 17.35
C GLN A 340 0.08 -10.91 18.87
N ILE A 341 0.16 -9.79 19.59
CA ILE A 341 -0.15 -9.73 21.02
C ILE A 341 -1.65 -9.96 21.21
N GLN A 342 -2.00 -10.87 22.12
CA GLN A 342 -3.37 -11.02 22.62
C GLN A 342 -3.50 -10.24 23.92
N ASP A 343 -4.57 -9.47 24.07
CA ASP A 343 -4.82 -8.68 25.27
C ASP A 343 -4.78 -9.55 26.54
N GLY A 344 -4.05 -9.07 27.54
CA GLY A 344 -3.96 -9.71 28.86
C GLY A 344 -3.07 -10.95 28.96
N LYS A 345 -2.33 -11.34 27.91
CA LYS A 345 -1.40 -12.49 27.97
C LYS A 345 0.05 -12.04 27.79
N PRO A 346 0.95 -12.33 28.76
CA PRO A 346 2.37 -12.07 28.56
C PRO A 346 2.90 -12.98 27.44
N ILE A 347 3.63 -12.40 26.48
CA ILE A 347 4.37 -13.17 25.49
C ILE A 347 5.68 -13.59 26.14
N THR A 348 5.67 -14.72 26.85
CA THR A 348 6.90 -15.40 27.26
C THR A 348 7.26 -16.40 26.17
N GLN A 349 8.32 -16.13 25.42
CA GLN A 349 8.86 -17.13 24.49
C GLN A 349 9.63 -18.17 25.32
N ARG A 350 9.29 -19.46 25.16
CA ARG A 350 10.20 -20.57 25.48
C ARG A 350 11.05 -20.89 24.27
#